data_AF-A0A0F8F692-F1
#
_entry.id   AF-A0A0F8F692-F1
#
_cell.length_a   1.000
_cell.length_b   1.000
_cell.length_c   1.000
_cell.angle_alpha   90.00
_cell.angle_beta   90.00
_cell.angle_gamma   90.00
#
_symmetry.space_group_name_H-M   'P 1'
#
loop_
_entity.id
_entity.type
_entity.pdbx_description
1 polymer ?
#
loop_
_entity_poly.entity_id
_entity_poly.type
_entity_poly.pdbx_seq_one_letter_code
_entity_poly.pdbx_strand_id
1 'polypeptide(L)'
;MNLVLSQVVPERTSETAALMGTFQNLGMAIGTALMGSLLVAGLAAGAITLIDDSTAIPEELKPDLISAVEENVRFLSDEELNAVLKDAPPDLTQEILRINEIARIQGIRTTLLGLVIITIFGIIISIFLPPEILVPPK
;
A
#
# COMPACT_ATOMS: atom_id res chain seq x y z
N MET A 1 -24.46 -19.60 -1.03
CA MET A 1 -24.91 -19.71 0.38
C MET A 1 -23.85 -19.03 1.24
N ASN A 2 -24.22 -18.06 2.09
CA ASN A 2 -23.25 -17.38 2.96
C ASN A 2 -22.93 -18.30 4.15
N LEU A 3 -21.71 -18.86 4.19
CA LEU A 3 -21.28 -19.82 5.21
C LEU A 3 -21.50 -19.30 6.64
N VAL A 4 -21.25 -18.00 6.88
CA VAL A 4 -21.40 -17.38 8.20
C VAL A 4 -22.87 -17.34 8.64
N LEU A 5 -23.79 -17.02 7.71
CA LEU A 5 -25.22 -16.95 8.01
C LEU A 5 -25.90 -18.31 8.05
N SER A 6 -25.33 -19.34 7.39
CA SER A 6 -25.87 -20.70 7.43
C SER A 6 -25.58 -21.47 8.72
N GLN A 7 -24.67 -20.95 9.56
CA GLN A 7 -24.19 -21.62 10.78
C GLN A 7 -24.77 -21.00 12.07
N VAL A 8 -25.73 -20.07 11.95
CA VAL A 8 -26.37 -19.36 13.07
C VAL A 8 -27.87 -19.63 13.11
N VAL A 9 -28.45 -19.62 14.31
CA VAL A 9 -29.90 -19.78 14.50
C VAL A 9 -30.69 -18.58 13.94
N PRO A 10 -31.93 -18.77 13.45
CA PRO A 10 -32.72 -17.71 12.83
C PRO A 10 -32.79 -16.42 13.65
N GLU A 11 -32.94 -16.55 14.97
CA GLU A 11 -33.07 -15.44 15.92
C GLU A 11 -31.81 -14.55 16.00
N ARG A 12 -30.63 -15.09 15.65
CA ARG A 12 -29.33 -14.38 15.70
C ARG A 12 -28.84 -13.92 14.34
N THR A 13 -29.55 -14.27 13.26
CA THR A 13 -29.20 -13.91 11.87
C THR A 13 -29.01 -12.40 11.70
N SER A 14 -29.86 -11.59 12.32
CA SER A 14 -29.77 -10.12 12.23
C SER A 14 -28.53 -9.56 12.91
N GLU A 15 -28.16 -10.09 14.09
CA GLU A 15 -26.94 -9.69 14.82
C GLU A 15 -25.68 -10.12 14.07
N THR A 16 -25.66 -11.35 13.54
CA THR A 16 -24.55 -11.85 12.72
C THR A 16 -24.39 -11.05 11.43
N ALA A 17 -25.49 -10.68 10.77
CA ALA A 17 -25.45 -9.83 9.58
C ALA A 17 -24.89 -8.43 9.89
N ALA A 18 -25.28 -7.83 11.02
CA ALA A 18 -24.74 -6.55 11.46
C ALA A 18 -23.23 -6.64 11.73
N LEU A 19 -22.78 -7.67 12.44
CA LEU A 19 -21.37 -7.90 12.74
C LEU A 19 -20.54 -8.13 11.46
N MET A 20 -21.04 -8.93 10.53
CA MET A 20 -20.41 -9.17 9.23
C MET A 20 -20.29 -7.86 8.44
N GLY A 21 -21.32 -7.01 8.47
CA GLY A 21 -21.27 -5.68 7.85
C GLY A 21 -20.21 -4.77 8.47
N THR A 22 -20.08 -4.75 9.81
CA THR A 22 -19.02 -4.00 10.49
C THR A 22 -17.63 -4.47 10.08
N PHE A 23 -17.38 -5.79 10.04
CA PHE A 23 -16.10 -6.34 9.61
C PHE A 23 -15.79 -6.03 8.14
N GLN A 24 -16.79 -6.05 7.25
CA GLN A 24 -16.60 -5.65 5.85
C GLN A 24 -16.21 -4.18 5.72
N ASN A 25 -16.92 -3.28 6.42
CA ASN A 25 -16.61 -1.85 6.41
C ASN A 25 -15.22 -1.56 6.97
N LEU A 26 -14.85 -2.21 8.07
CA LEU A 26 -13.50 -2.12 8.64
C LEU A 26 -12.45 -2.65 7.66
N GLY A 27 -12.68 -3.82 7.06
CA GLY A 27 -11.77 -4.42 6.09
C GLY A 27 -11.53 -3.51 4.88
N MET A 28 -12.60 -2.89 4.34
CA MET A 28 -12.48 -1.95 3.22
C MET A 28 -11.69 -0.69 3.60
N ALA A 29 -11.99 -0.09 4.76
CA ALA A 29 -11.30 1.13 5.21
C ALA A 29 -9.82 0.86 5.51
N ILE A 30 -9.53 -0.18 6.29
CA ILE A 30 -8.16 -0.56 6.67
C ILE A 30 -7.38 -1.00 5.43
N GLY A 31 -7.97 -1.83 4.57
CA GLY A 31 -7.32 -2.30 3.34
C GLY A 31 -6.91 -1.16 2.42
N THR A 32 -7.79 -0.16 2.24
CA THR A 32 -7.51 1.01 1.41
C THR A 32 -6.40 1.88 2.00
N ALA A 33 -6.46 2.16 3.32
CA ALA A 33 -5.44 2.94 4.00
C ALA A 33 -4.07 2.24 3.97
N LEU A 34 -4.05 0.92 4.19
CA LEU A 34 -2.84 0.12 4.15
C LEU A 34 -2.21 0.12 2.76
N MET A 35 -3.01 -0.05 1.70
CA MET A 35 -2.52 0.06 0.32
C MET A 35 -1.87 1.43 0.06
N GLY A 36 -2.52 2.52 0.48
CA GLY A 36 -1.96 3.87 0.38
C GLY A 36 -0.63 3.99 1.12
N SER A 37 -0.56 3.50 2.35
CA SER A 37 0.67 3.56 3.17
C SER A 37 1.82 2.74 2.57
N LEU A 38 1.55 1.54 2.04
CA LEU A 38 2.56 0.69 1.39
C LEU A 38 3.09 1.33 0.11
N LEU A 39 2.20 1.98 -0.66
CA LEU A 39 2.58 2.68 -1.88
C LEU A 39 3.50 3.86 -1.56
N VAL A 40 3.10 4.72 -0.62
CA VAL A 40 3.88 5.88 -0.17
C VAL A 40 5.23 5.44 0.38
N ALA A 41 5.26 4.41 1.24
CA ALA A 41 6.50 3.89 1.79
C ALA A 41 7.42 3.31 0.71
N GLY A 42 6.88 2.54 -0.24
CA GLY A 42 7.64 1.95 -1.33
C GLY A 42 8.19 3.00 -2.31
N LEU A 43 7.42 4.07 -2.56
CA LEU A 43 7.87 5.22 -3.34
C LEU A 43 9.05 5.93 -2.67
N ALA A 44 8.90 6.31 -1.40
CA ALA A 44 9.92 7.01 -0.65
C ALA A 44 11.21 6.19 -0.57
N ALA A 45 11.10 4.93 -0.12
CA ALA A 45 12.25 4.04 0.01
C ALA A 45 12.95 3.81 -1.34
N GLY A 46 12.18 3.60 -2.42
CA GLY A 46 12.72 3.41 -3.76
C GLY A 46 13.45 4.66 -4.27
N ALA A 47 12.84 5.84 -4.11
CA ALA A 47 13.44 7.10 -4.53
C ALA A 47 14.71 7.42 -3.74
N ILE A 48 14.69 7.30 -2.41
CA ILE A 48 15.85 7.53 -1.54
C ILE A 48 17.01 6.63 -1.94
N THR A 49 16.75 5.33 -2.10
CA THR A 49 17.78 4.35 -2.51
C THR A 49 18.37 4.71 -3.88
N LEU A 50 17.53 5.08 -4.85
CA LEU A 50 17.98 5.42 -6.20
C LEU A 50 18.74 6.75 -6.26
N ILE A 51 18.39 7.73 -5.42
CA ILE A 51 19.12 8.99 -5.29
C ILE A 51 20.50 8.71 -4.70
N ASP A 52 20.56 7.91 -3.63
CA ASP A 52 21.80 7.55 -2.95
C ASP A 52 22.75 6.77 -3.87
N ASP A 53 22.22 5.84 -4.66
CA ASP A 53 22.98 5.03 -5.62
C ASP A 53 23.36 5.78 -6.93
N SER A 54 22.76 6.94 -7.20
CA SER A 54 23.01 7.66 -8.45
C SER A 54 24.40 8.29 -8.48
N THR A 55 25.17 8.00 -9.53
CA THR A 55 26.45 8.65 -9.81
C THR A 55 26.31 9.95 -10.61
N ALA A 56 25.11 10.22 -11.14
CA ALA A 56 24.82 11.43 -11.93
C ALA A 56 24.38 12.60 -11.03
N ILE A 57 23.90 12.29 -9.82
CA ILE A 57 23.57 13.30 -8.80
C ILE A 57 24.84 13.63 -8.00
N PRO A 58 25.27 14.91 -7.95
CA PRO A 58 26.36 15.34 -7.08
C PRO A 58 26.10 14.97 -5.62
N GLU A 59 27.12 14.44 -4.92
CA GLU A 59 27.03 14.05 -3.50
C GLU A 59 26.50 15.17 -2.59
N GLU A 60 26.84 16.42 -2.91
CA GLU A 60 26.40 17.61 -2.17
C GLU A 60 24.88 17.84 -2.24
N LEU A 61 24.20 17.35 -3.28
CA LEU A 61 22.75 17.53 -3.50
C LEU A 61 21.92 16.36 -2.97
N LYS A 62 22.52 15.19 -2.72
CA LYS A 62 21.79 13.99 -2.27
C LYS A 62 21.04 14.23 -0.94
N PRO A 63 21.62 14.84 0.10
CA PRO A 63 20.93 15.06 1.37
C PRO A 63 19.67 15.93 1.21
N ASP A 64 19.75 16.98 0.40
CA ASP A 64 18.62 17.89 0.15
C ASP A 64 17.50 17.19 -0.64
N LEU A 65 17.86 16.39 -1.65
CA LEU A 65 16.90 15.61 -2.42
C LEU A 65 16.21 14.52 -1.58
N ILE A 66 16.98 13.80 -0.75
CA ILE A 66 16.44 12.80 0.17
C ILE A 66 15.48 13.46 1.16
N SER A 67 15.88 14.59 1.75
CA SER A 67 15.02 15.35 2.68
C SER A 67 13.74 15.82 2.00
N ALA A 68 13.82 16.29 0.75
CA ALA A 68 12.65 16.69 -0.02
C ALA A 68 11.68 15.52 -0.27
N VAL A 69 12.20 14.31 -0.52
CA VAL A 69 11.39 13.10 -0.65
C VAL A 69 10.74 12.75 0.68
N GLU A 70 11.48 12.76 1.80
CA GLU A 70 10.97 12.39 3.13
C GLU A 70 9.87 13.34 3.63
N GLU A 71 10.07 14.66 3.48
CA GLU A 71 9.12 15.67 3.95
C GLU A 71 7.86 15.74 3.09
N ASN A 72 8.00 15.45 1.79
CA ASN A 72 6.94 15.60 0.81
C ASN A 72 6.88 14.38 -0.11
N VAL A 73 6.61 13.19 0.46
CA VAL A 73 6.30 11.98 -0.31
C VAL A 73 4.96 12.18 -1.04
N ARG A 74 4.99 13.01 -2.09
CA ARG A 74 3.89 13.23 -3.02
C ARG A 74 4.25 12.54 -4.32
N PHE A 75 3.24 11.94 -4.91
CA PHE A 75 3.33 11.44 -6.27
C PHE A 75 3.35 12.65 -7.20
N LEU A 76 4.52 13.01 -7.71
CA LEU A 76 4.65 14.04 -8.73
C LEU A 76 4.57 13.40 -10.11
N SER A 77 3.73 13.97 -10.97
CA SER A 77 3.77 13.63 -12.40
C SER A 77 5.09 14.11 -13.01
N ASP A 78 5.45 13.57 -14.17
CA ASP A 78 6.67 13.99 -14.86
C ASP A 78 6.57 15.47 -15.26
N GLU A 79 5.38 16.00 -15.56
CA GLU A 79 5.15 17.42 -15.82
C GLU A 79 5.38 18.29 -14.58
N GLU A 80 4.85 17.87 -13.42
CA GLU A 80 5.04 18.58 -12.16
C GLU A 80 6.52 18.60 -11.76
N LEU A 81 7.21 17.47 -11.92
CA LEU A 81 8.62 17.34 -11.61
C LEU A 81 9.49 18.19 -12.55
N ASN A 82 9.17 18.21 -13.85
CA ASN A 82 9.82 19.12 -14.80
C ASN A 82 9.61 20.60 -14.45
N ALA A 83 8.44 20.97 -13.95
CA ALA A 83 8.16 22.35 -13.53
C ALA A 83 9.02 22.75 -12.31
N VAL A 84 9.23 21.82 -11.37
CA VAL A 84 10.09 22.03 -10.19
C VAL A 84 11.57 22.11 -10.59
N LEU A 85 11.99 21.30 -11.57
CA LEU A 85 13.38 21.18 -12.01
C LEU A 85 13.74 22.09 -13.19
N LYS A 86 12.91 23.09 -13.51
CA LYS A 86 13.07 23.94 -14.71
C LYS A 86 14.42 24.65 -14.82
N ASP A 87 15.04 24.97 -13.67
CA ASP A 87 16.31 25.69 -13.59
C ASP A 87 17.50 24.75 -13.38
N ALA A 88 17.26 23.43 -13.30
CA ALA A 88 18.30 22.42 -13.11
C ALA A 88 18.97 22.05 -14.44
N PRO A 89 20.24 21.57 -14.40
CA PRO A 89 20.91 21.06 -15.59
C PRO A 89 20.12 19.92 -16.25
N PRO A 90 20.08 19.83 -17.60
CA PRO A 90 19.31 18.81 -18.30
C PRO A 90 19.62 17.38 -17.87
N ASP A 91 20.90 17.07 -17.64
CA ASP A 91 21.34 15.73 -17.25
C ASP A 91 20.81 15.34 -15.85
N LEU A 92 20.79 16.31 -14.92
CA LEU A 92 20.24 16.11 -13.58
C LEU A 92 18.71 15.92 -13.63
N THR A 93 18.02 16.72 -14.45
CA THR A 93 16.56 16.61 -14.63
C THR A 93 16.18 15.25 -15.22
N GLN A 94 16.91 14.78 -16.24
CA GLN A 94 16.68 13.45 -16.82
C GLN A 94 16.89 12.33 -15.81
N GLU A 95 17.94 12.42 -14.98
CA GLU A 95 18.19 11.42 -13.96
C GLU A 95 17.09 11.40 -12.89
N ILE A 96 16.64 12.57 -12.42
CA ILE A 96 15.57 12.64 -11.42
C ILE A 96 14.24 12.11 -11.99
N LEU A 97 13.92 12.38 -13.26
CA LEU A 97 12.75 11.80 -13.93
C LEU A 97 12.84 10.28 -14.04
N ARG A 98 14.02 9.75 -14.40
CA ARG A 98 14.27 8.30 -14.43
C ARG A 98 14.09 7.67 -13.05
N ILE A 99 14.60 8.32 -12.01
CA ILE A 99 14.42 7.89 -10.62
C ILE A 99 12.94 7.87 -10.26
N ASN A 100 12.17 8.92 -10.59
CA ASN A 100 10.74 8.99 -10.35
C ASN A 100 9.98 7.81 -10.99
N GLU A 101 10.26 7.53 -12.26
CA GLU A 101 9.63 6.42 -12.99
C GLU A 101 9.90 5.08 -12.32
N ILE A 102 11.16 4.80 -11.99
CA ILE A 102 11.55 3.52 -11.38
C ILE A 102 10.97 3.40 -9.96
N ALA A 103 11.06 4.46 -9.15
CA ALA A 103 10.51 4.48 -7.80
C ALA A 103 9.00 4.19 -7.81
N ARG A 104 8.26 4.76 -8.77
CA ARG A 104 6.83 4.47 -8.96
C ARG A 104 6.54 3.00 -9.26
N ILE A 105 7.30 2.40 -10.17
CA ILE A 105 7.15 0.98 -10.49
C ILE A 105 7.45 0.11 -9.26
N GLN A 106 8.52 0.43 -8.53
CA GLN A 106 8.90 -0.28 -7.31
C GLN A 106 7.84 -0.14 -6.20
N GLY A 107 7.30 1.06 -5.99
CA GLY A 107 6.24 1.31 -5.02
C GLY A 107 4.97 0.52 -5.31
N ILE A 108 4.53 0.48 -6.58
CA ILE A 108 3.39 -0.33 -7.01
C ILE A 108 3.67 -1.82 -6.77
N ARG A 109 4.85 -2.30 -7.17
CA ARG A 109 5.22 -3.71 -6.98
C ARG A 109 5.23 -4.10 -5.51
N THR A 110 5.79 -3.25 -4.64
CA THR A 110 5.85 -3.47 -3.19
C THR A 110 4.44 -3.54 -2.59
N THR A 111 3.55 -2.64 -3.01
CA THR A 111 2.15 -2.63 -2.59
C THR A 111 1.43 -3.92 -2.99
N LEU A 112 1.60 -4.36 -4.24
CA LEU A 112 1.00 -5.61 -4.72
C LEU A 112 1.54 -6.84 -3.97
N LEU A 113 2.84 -6.90 -3.68
CA LEU A 113 3.42 -7.97 -2.87
C LEU A 113 2.86 -7.97 -1.45
N GLY A 114 2.69 -6.80 -0.83
CA GLY A 114 2.03 -6.66 0.46
C GLY A 114 0.60 -7.22 0.46
N LEU A 115 -0.18 -6.91 -0.59
CA LEU A 115 -1.53 -7.46 -0.76
C LEU A 115 -1.55 -8.98 -0.90
N VAL A 116 -0.58 -9.55 -1.61
CA VAL A 116 -0.44 -11.00 -1.74
C VAL A 116 -0.17 -11.64 -0.37
N ILE A 117 0.70 -11.05 0.44
CA ILE A 117 1.00 -11.54 1.79
C ILE A 117 -0.25 -11.51 2.68
N ILE A 118 -1.00 -10.40 2.67
CA ILE A 118 -2.26 -10.28 3.42
C ILE A 118 -3.29 -11.31 2.94
N THR A 119 -3.37 -11.53 1.63
CA THR A 119 -4.27 -12.53 1.04
C THR A 119 -3.92 -13.95 1.51
N ILE A 120 -2.64 -14.32 1.47
CA ILE A 120 -2.16 -15.63 1.95
C ILE A 120 -2.48 -15.79 3.44
N PHE A 121 -2.26 -14.76 4.24
CA PHE A 121 -2.59 -14.77 5.66
C PHE A 121 -4.08 -14.99 5.91
N GLY A 122 -4.95 -14.32 5.14
CA GLY A 122 -6.39 -14.54 5.17
C GLY A 122 -6.79 -15.98 4.81
N ILE A 123 -6.14 -16.58 3.81
CA ILE A 123 -6.35 -17.99 3.44
C ILE A 123 -5.94 -18.91 4.59
N ILE A 124 -4.78 -18.68 5.21
CA ILE A 124 -4.29 -19.47 6.35
C ILE A 124 -5.30 -19.41 7.49
N ILE A 125 -5.79 -18.22 7.87
CA ILE A 125 -6.81 -18.08 8.91
C ILE A 125 -8.11 -18.81 8.55
N SER A 126 -8.54 -18.72 7.29
CA SER A 126 -9.76 -19.37 6.82
C SER A 126 -9.71 -20.90 6.97
N ILE A 127 -8.54 -21.52 6.83
CA ILE A 127 -8.36 -22.97 7.05
C ILE A 127 -8.67 -23.37 8.50
N PHE A 128 -8.52 -22.46 9.46
CA PHE A 128 -8.81 -22.72 10.88
C PHE A 128 -10.27 -22.48 11.28
N LEU A 129 -11.18 -22.19 10.34
CA LEU A 129 -12.60 -22.03 10.65
C LEU A 129 -13.21 -23.35 11.16
N PRO A 130 -13.93 -23.36 12.30
CA PRO A 130 -14.55 -24.55 12.83
C PRO A 130 -15.57 -25.14 11.84
N PRO A 131 -15.58 -26.46 11.61
CA PRO A 131 -16.54 -27.11 10.73
C PRO A 131 -17.92 -27.32 11.36
N GLU A 132 -18.08 -27.02 12.65
CA GLU A 132 -19.28 -27.36 13.42
C GLU A 132 -20.32 -26.24 13.45
N ILE A 133 -21.59 -26.66 13.32
CA ILE A 133 -22.77 -25.80 13.47
C ILE A 133 -22.91 -25.47 14.95
N LEU A 134 -22.88 -24.19 15.32
CA LEU A 134 -23.08 -23.76 16.70
C LEU A 134 -24.55 -23.96 17.09
N VAL A 135 -24.90 -25.16 17.53
CA VAL A 135 -26.22 -25.47 18.09
C VAL A 135 -26.23 -25.02 19.55
N PRO A 136 -27.12 -24.10 19.97
CA PRO A 136 -27.17 -23.66 21.36
C PRO A 136 -27.59 -24.82 22.29
N PRO A 137 -27.04 -24.90 23.52
CA PRO A 137 -27.47 -25.89 24.49
C PRO A 137 -28.92 -25.64 24.92
N LYS A 138 -29.67 -26.72 25.12
CA LYS A 138 -31.07 -26.73 25.60
C LYS A 138 -31.24 -26.14 26.99
#